data_AF-A0A1E3HK90-F1
#
_entry.id   AF-A0A1E3HK90-F1
#
_cell.length_a   1.000
_cell.length_b   1.000
_cell.length_c   1.000
_cell.angle_alpha   90.00
_cell.angle_beta   90.00
_cell.angle_gamma   90.00
#
_symmetry.space_group_name_H-M   'P 1'
#
loop_
_entity.id
_entity.type
_entity.pdbx_description
1 polymer ?
#
loop_
_entity_poly.entity_id
_entity_poly.type
_entity_poly.pdbx_seq_one_letter_code
_entity_poly.pdbx_strand_id
1 'polypeptide(L)'
;MALVDYSSESDSESCKRPSLTPPPPPKRAKKLPSLPATFDTAPKDDPSLHQGRTRSRPFVDGEYNTHVYLSLAIPPLLLSTLKELLSSFPSTTNPLHSLLPDLHISLTRPLPLRRHQTKSFTDDLKAKLAKEVPAFRLSLAGRVKEYFSEVHVENGQGRGFLALRVGAGAAELKEVVDKTLDPLLKISHLPTYHNNPEFHTSFAWTLRGQEETMVLGDALDEEVERPTEKCLFSQELLDKINDRFEERLLAAQPTGGWLIDSIELKISKDITAIPLRMP
;
A
#
# COMPACT_ATOMS: atom_id res chain seq x y z
N MET A 1 -61.20 23.28 -12.13
CA MET A 1 -62.47 22.51 -12.17
C MET A 1 -62.20 21.27 -13.01
N ALA A 2 -62.42 20.03 -12.61
CA ALA A 2 -63.09 19.47 -11.44
C ALA A 2 -62.47 18.07 -11.19
N LEU A 3 -62.47 17.65 -9.91
CA LEU A 3 -62.33 16.26 -9.50
C LEU A 3 -63.47 15.43 -10.08
N VAL A 4 -63.19 14.16 -10.43
CA VAL A 4 -64.16 13.08 -10.19
C VAL A 4 -63.39 11.82 -9.80
N ASP A 5 -63.49 11.46 -8.52
CA ASP A 5 -63.31 10.10 -8.01
C ASP A 5 -64.58 9.29 -8.30
N TYR A 6 -64.42 8.00 -8.60
CA TYR A 6 -65.47 7.01 -8.38
C TYR A 6 -64.86 5.69 -7.90
N SER A 7 -65.09 5.41 -6.62
CA SER A 7 -64.95 4.08 -6.01
C SER A 7 -66.16 3.22 -6.38
N SER A 8 -65.98 1.90 -6.55
CA SER A 8 -66.91 0.91 -6.00
C SER A 8 -66.31 -0.50 -6.04
N GLU A 9 -66.39 -1.16 -4.89
CA GLU A 9 -65.94 -2.52 -4.58
C GLU A 9 -66.88 -3.64 -5.11
N SER A 10 -66.30 -4.84 -5.05
CA SER A 10 -66.89 -6.14 -4.69
C SER A 10 -67.69 -6.98 -5.70
N ASP A 11 -67.15 -8.21 -5.82
CA ASP A 11 -67.81 -9.50 -5.71
C ASP A 11 -67.98 -10.42 -6.93
N SER A 12 -67.95 -11.69 -6.55
CA SER A 12 -67.51 -12.89 -7.24
C SER A 12 -68.60 -13.60 -8.05
N GLU A 13 -68.23 -14.19 -9.21
CA GLU A 13 -68.39 -15.62 -9.55
C GLU A 13 -68.52 -15.93 -11.06
N SER A 14 -67.87 -17.06 -11.43
CA SER A 14 -68.19 -18.02 -12.50
C SER A 14 -67.74 -17.77 -13.97
N CYS A 15 -66.65 -18.48 -14.30
CA CYS A 15 -66.44 -19.35 -15.46
C CYS A 15 -67.03 -18.95 -16.83
N LYS A 16 -66.16 -18.46 -17.73
CA LYS A 16 -66.08 -18.91 -19.13
C LYS A 16 -64.74 -18.50 -19.75
N ARG A 17 -64.00 -19.50 -20.24
CA ARG A 17 -62.66 -19.41 -20.82
C ARG A 17 -62.74 -18.99 -22.30
N PRO A 18 -62.05 -17.92 -22.75
CA PRO A 18 -61.57 -17.82 -24.12
C PRO A 18 -60.06 -18.03 -24.15
N SER A 19 -59.62 -18.82 -25.12
CA SER A 19 -58.24 -19.24 -25.38
C SER A 19 -57.23 -18.09 -25.46
N LEU A 20 -56.23 -18.11 -24.58
CA LEU A 20 -55.00 -17.31 -24.66
C LEU A 20 -54.14 -17.78 -25.83
N THR A 21 -53.89 -16.91 -26.80
CA THR A 21 -52.78 -17.07 -27.74
C THR A 21 -51.47 -16.73 -27.00
N PRO A 22 -50.41 -17.57 -27.10
CA PRO A 22 -49.15 -17.26 -26.44
C PRO A 22 -48.42 -16.10 -27.18
N PRO A 23 -47.72 -15.21 -26.44
CA PRO A 23 -46.90 -14.18 -27.05
C PRO A 23 -45.72 -14.81 -27.81
N PRO A 24 -45.25 -14.18 -28.91
CA PRO A 24 -44.14 -14.69 -29.70
C PRO A 24 -42.86 -14.78 -28.85
N PRO A 25 -42.01 -15.79 -29.07
CA PRO A 25 -40.80 -15.99 -28.28
C PRO A 25 -39.84 -14.81 -28.45
N PRO A 26 -39.08 -14.44 -27.38
CA PRO A 26 -38.13 -13.34 -27.46
C PRO A 26 -37.12 -13.60 -28.58
N LYS A 27 -36.93 -12.61 -29.45
CA LYS A 27 -35.90 -12.63 -30.49
C LYS A 27 -34.57 -13.02 -29.83
N ARG A 28 -33.99 -14.14 -30.27
CA ARG A 28 -32.74 -14.69 -29.74
C ARG A 28 -31.71 -13.57 -29.64
N ALA A 29 -31.32 -13.20 -28.41
CA ALA A 29 -30.15 -12.37 -28.20
C ALA A 29 -28.98 -13.08 -28.91
N LYS A 30 -28.31 -12.39 -29.84
CA LYS A 30 -27.14 -12.93 -30.52
C LYS A 30 -26.13 -13.26 -29.42
N LYS A 31 -25.91 -14.55 -29.18
CA LYS A 31 -24.91 -15.00 -28.21
C LYS A 31 -23.57 -14.48 -28.69
N LEU A 32 -22.91 -13.67 -27.87
CA LEU A 32 -21.55 -13.22 -28.15
C LEU A 32 -20.69 -14.47 -28.40
N PRO A 33 -19.77 -14.43 -29.37
CA PRO A 33 -18.84 -15.55 -29.59
C PRO A 33 -18.09 -15.82 -28.28
N SER A 34 -17.99 -17.10 -27.90
CA SER A 34 -17.18 -17.50 -26.76
C SER A 34 -15.73 -17.15 -27.02
N LEU A 35 -15.07 -16.53 -26.04
CA LEU A 35 -13.64 -16.26 -26.13
C LEU A 35 -12.88 -17.59 -26.33
N PRO A 36 -11.86 -17.62 -27.20
CA PRO A 36 -11.06 -18.82 -27.40
C PRO A 36 -10.37 -19.22 -26.09
N ALA A 37 -10.20 -20.52 -25.85
CA ALA A 37 -9.60 -21.05 -24.61
C ALA A 37 -8.15 -20.58 -24.36
N THR A 38 -7.50 -20.00 -25.38
CA THR A 38 -6.17 -19.37 -25.30
C THR A 38 -6.21 -17.92 -24.81
N PHE A 39 -7.38 -17.34 -24.58
CA PHE A 39 -7.53 -15.96 -24.13
C PHE A 39 -7.42 -15.90 -22.60
N ASP A 40 -6.18 -15.79 -22.10
CA ASP A 40 -5.91 -15.52 -20.68
C ASP A 40 -6.37 -14.10 -20.33
N THR A 41 -7.37 -13.99 -19.45
CA THR A 41 -7.98 -12.72 -19.04
C THR A 41 -7.23 -12.02 -17.91
N ALA A 42 -6.32 -12.71 -17.22
CA ALA A 42 -5.59 -12.18 -16.07
C ALA A 42 -4.07 -12.21 -16.31
N PRO A 43 -3.33 -11.14 -15.96
CA PRO A 43 -1.87 -11.17 -15.95
C PRO A 43 -1.34 -12.26 -15.02
N LYS A 44 -0.48 -13.15 -15.52
CA LYS A 44 0.25 -14.13 -14.69
C LYS A 44 1.40 -13.42 -13.98
N ASP A 45 1.44 -13.49 -12.65
CA ASP A 45 2.51 -12.94 -11.81
C ASP A 45 3.63 -13.98 -11.74
N ASP A 46 4.76 -13.72 -12.40
CA ASP A 46 5.94 -14.59 -12.37
C ASP A 46 6.98 -14.00 -11.40
N PRO A 47 7.20 -14.62 -10.21
CA PRO A 47 8.15 -14.11 -9.22
C PRO A 47 9.59 -14.03 -9.75
N SER A 48 9.97 -14.87 -10.72
CA SER A 48 11.34 -14.89 -11.27
C SER A 48 11.69 -13.58 -11.98
N LEU A 49 10.70 -12.91 -12.57
CA LEU A 49 10.84 -11.60 -13.21
C LEU A 49 10.95 -10.44 -12.20
N HIS A 50 10.75 -10.73 -10.92
CA HIS A 50 10.62 -9.73 -9.86
C HIS A 50 11.52 -10.03 -8.66
N GLN A 51 12.67 -10.68 -8.86
CA GLN A 51 13.61 -11.01 -7.77
C GLN A 51 12.92 -11.86 -6.67
N GLY A 52 12.03 -12.77 -7.07
CA GLY A 52 11.23 -13.61 -6.18
C GLY A 52 10.08 -12.87 -5.47
N ARG A 53 9.83 -11.60 -5.79
CA ARG A 53 8.70 -10.84 -5.23
C ARG A 53 7.39 -11.35 -5.80
N THR A 54 6.53 -11.82 -4.92
CA THR A 54 5.11 -12.07 -5.24
C THR A 54 4.26 -10.87 -4.85
N ARG A 55 3.22 -10.55 -5.62
CA ARG A 55 2.26 -9.50 -5.22
C ARG A 55 1.51 -9.91 -3.95
N SER A 56 1.38 -8.99 -3.01
CA SER A 56 0.57 -9.19 -1.80
C SER A 56 -0.93 -9.18 -2.08
N ARG A 57 -1.36 -8.53 -3.18
CA ARG A 57 -2.74 -8.52 -3.65
C ARG A 57 -2.80 -8.90 -5.13
N PRO A 58 -3.71 -9.80 -5.52
CA PRO A 58 -3.88 -10.17 -6.92
C PRO A 58 -4.31 -8.95 -7.74
N PHE A 59 -4.01 -8.96 -9.03
CA PHE A 59 -4.51 -7.95 -9.94
C PHE A 59 -6.04 -8.03 -10.02
N VAL A 60 -6.71 -6.88 -9.81
CA VAL A 60 -8.16 -6.75 -9.95
C VAL A 60 -8.44 -5.73 -11.04
N ASP A 61 -9.27 -6.09 -12.01
CA ASP A 61 -9.61 -5.19 -13.11
C ASP A 61 -10.32 -3.93 -12.59
N GLY A 62 -9.94 -2.78 -13.16
CA GLY A 62 -10.40 -1.46 -12.74
C GLY A 62 -9.85 -0.94 -11.41
N GLU A 63 -8.96 -1.67 -10.71
CA GLU A 63 -8.20 -1.16 -9.56
C GLU A 63 -6.84 -0.60 -9.99
N TYR A 64 -6.57 0.64 -9.58
CA TYR A 64 -5.33 1.35 -9.85
C TYR A 64 -4.57 1.44 -8.53
N ASN A 65 -3.45 0.70 -8.46
CA ASN A 65 -2.60 0.71 -7.28
C ASN A 65 -2.07 2.13 -7.03
N THR A 66 -2.50 2.71 -5.92
CA THR A 66 -2.23 4.10 -5.57
C THR A 66 -1.42 4.16 -4.28
N HIS A 67 -0.44 5.05 -4.19
CA HIS A 67 0.43 5.19 -3.02
C HIS A 67 0.80 6.66 -2.83
N VAL A 68 0.65 7.14 -1.60
CA VAL A 68 1.05 8.50 -1.20
C VAL A 68 2.31 8.38 -0.34
N TYR A 69 3.36 9.12 -0.70
CA TYR A 69 4.65 9.04 -0.02
C TYR A 69 5.46 10.35 -0.17
N LEU A 70 6.51 10.50 0.63
CA LEU A 70 7.53 11.52 0.44
C LEU A 70 8.70 10.94 -0.34
N SER A 71 9.23 11.68 -1.31
CA SER A 71 10.50 11.36 -1.98
C SER A 71 11.63 12.15 -1.35
N LEU A 72 12.71 11.49 -0.95
CA LEU A 72 13.88 12.14 -0.34
C LEU A 72 15.07 12.11 -1.29
N ALA A 73 15.60 13.28 -1.62
CA ALA A 73 16.86 13.39 -2.34
C ALA A 73 18.02 12.93 -1.43
N ILE A 74 18.83 11.97 -1.88
CA ILE A 74 19.95 11.45 -1.08
C ILE A 74 21.22 12.29 -1.33
N PRO A 75 21.82 12.92 -0.31
CA PRO A 75 23.13 13.54 -0.44
C PRO A 75 24.21 12.53 -0.85
N PRO A 76 25.23 12.93 -1.64
CA PRO A 76 26.28 12.01 -2.08
C PRO A 76 27.01 11.29 -0.95
N LEU A 77 27.25 11.97 0.18
CA LEU A 77 27.89 11.40 1.37
C LEU A 77 27.00 10.35 2.06
N LEU A 78 25.69 10.60 2.14
CA LEU A 78 24.75 9.62 2.68
C LEU A 78 24.65 8.40 1.76
N LEU A 79 24.62 8.62 0.45
CA LEU A 79 24.58 7.55 -0.55
C LEU A 79 25.81 6.63 -0.46
N SER A 80 27.01 7.20 -0.35
CA SER A 80 28.24 6.41 -0.21
C SER A 80 28.28 5.64 1.11
N THR A 81 27.85 6.27 2.21
CA THR A 81 27.76 5.63 3.53
C THR A 81 26.78 4.46 3.54
N LEU A 82 25.59 4.63 2.94
CA LEU A 82 24.61 3.55 2.82
C LEU A 82 25.10 2.40 1.94
N LYS A 83 25.84 2.68 0.86
CA LYS A 83 26.47 1.64 0.02
C LYS A 83 27.54 0.84 0.77
N GLU A 84 28.38 1.52 1.55
CA GLU A 84 29.40 0.86 2.39
C GLU A 84 28.73 0.02 3.48
N LEU A 85 27.67 0.53 4.09
CA LEU A 85 26.86 -0.19 5.08
C LEU A 85 26.28 -1.46 4.48
N LEU A 86 25.65 -1.38 3.30
CA LEU A 86 25.10 -2.56 2.62
C LEU A 86 26.16 -3.60 2.28
N SER A 87 27.38 -3.16 1.95
CA SER A 87 28.52 -4.03 1.67
C SER A 87 29.11 -4.69 2.93
N SER A 88 28.73 -4.21 4.12
CA SER A 88 29.14 -4.77 5.41
C SER A 88 28.22 -5.91 5.89
N PHE A 89 27.08 -6.12 5.24
CA PHE A 89 26.21 -7.25 5.54
C PHE A 89 26.79 -8.56 4.95
N PRO A 90 26.75 -9.68 5.69
CA PRO A 90 27.20 -10.96 5.19
C PRO A 90 26.30 -11.47 4.07
N SER A 91 26.85 -12.29 3.17
CA SER A 91 26.05 -13.02 2.19
C SER A 91 25.11 -13.99 2.89
N THR A 92 23.82 -13.73 2.83
CA THR A 92 22.75 -14.59 3.37
C THR A 92 22.17 -15.50 2.31
N THR A 93 21.36 -16.49 2.73
CA THR A 93 20.63 -17.41 1.84
C THR A 93 19.75 -16.66 0.84
N ASN A 94 19.07 -15.62 1.32
CA ASN A 94 18.34 -14.68 0.46
C ASN A 94 19.23 -13.45 0.20
N PRO A 95 19.42 -13.03 -1.06
CA PRO A 95 20.22 -11.86 -1.37
C PRO A 95 19.57 -10.58 -0.83
N LEU A 96 20.40 -9.63 -0.40
CA LEU A 96 19.98 -8.29 -0.02
C LEU A 96 19.98 -7.39 -1.26
N HIS A 97 18.84 -6.79 -1.57
CA HIS A 97 18.64 -5.94 -2.74
C HIS A 97 18.62 -4.46 -2.34
N SER A 98 19.47 -3.66 -2.97
CA SER A 98 19.54 -2.20 -2.77
C SER A 98 18.32 -1.48 -3.37
N LEU A 99 17.78 -0.51 -2.63
CA LEU A 99 16.75 0.44 -3.10
C LEU A 99 17.34 1.81 -3.52
N LEU A 100 18.64 2.02 -3.29
CA LEU A 100 19.35 3.24 -3.66
C LEU A 100 19.41 3.40 -5.20
N PRO A 101 19.33 4.62 -5.75
CA PRO A 101 19.44 5.93 -5.07
C PRO A 101 18.11 6.56 -4.66
N ASP A 102 17.02 5.80 -4.60
CA ASP A 102 15.70 6.35 -4.28
C ASP A 102 15.33 6.05 -2.82
N LEU A 103 14.99 7.10 -2.05
CA LEU A 103 14.44 6.98 -0.70
C LEU A 103 13.03 7.54 -0.66
N HIS A 104 12.14 6.83 0.03
CA HIS A 104 10.79 7.30 0.24
C HIS A 104 10.27 6.96 1.62
N ILE A 105 9.38 7.81 2.13
CA ILE A 105 8.63 7.58 3.37
C ILE A 105 7.17 7.41 2.99
N SER A 106 6.62 6.21 3.20
CA SER A 106 5.19 5.94 2.97
C SER A 106 4.30 6.72 3.94
N LEU A 107 3.24 7.29 3.41
CA LEU A 107 2.18 7.95 4.19
C LEU A 107 0.85 7.19 4.12
N THR A 108 0.73 6.24 3.18
CA THR A 108 -0.42 5.35 3.06
C THR A 108 0.02 3.92 2.82
N ARG A 109 -0.86 2.96 3.10
CA ARG A 109 -0.77 1.61 2.53
C ARG A 109 -1.04 1.69 1.01
N PRO A 110 -0.75 0.62 0.23
CA PRO A 110 -1.23 0.52 -1.14
C PRO A 110 -2.76 0.63 -1.21
N LEU A 111 -3.27 1.61 -1.95
CA LEU A 111 -4.68 1.96 -2.04
C LEU A 111 -5.29 1.40 -3.34
N PRO A 112 -6.40 0.65 -3.28
CA PRO A 112 -7.10 0.12 -4.47
C PRO A 112 -8.04 1.17 -5.07
N LEU A 113 -7.49 2.23 -5.66
CA LEU A 113 -8.30 3.33 -6.18
C LEU A 113 -9.00 2.91 -7.49
N ARG A 114 -10.30 3.23 -7.65
CA ARG A 114 -11.01 2.96 -8.90
C ARG A 114 -10.84 4.10 -9.90
N ARG A 115 -10.86 3.79 -11.21
CA ARG A 115 -10.69 4.79 -12.29
C ARG A 115 -11.57 6.04 -12.13
N HIS A 116 -12.84 5.86 -11.76
CA HIS A 116 -13.79 6.96 -11.62
C HIS A 116 -13.47 7.86 -10.41
N GLN A 117 -12.78 7.34 -9.39
CA GLN A 117 -12.37 8.08 -8.19
C GLN A 117 -11.03 8.79 -8.37
N THR A 118 -10.22 8.39 -9.35
CA THR A 118 -8.85 8.90 -9.55
C THR A 118 -8.78 10.42 -9.59
N LYS A 119 -9.64 11.06 -10.38
CA LYS A 119 -9.63 12.52 -10.54
C LYS A 119 -10.08 13.23 -9.27
N SER A 120 -11.23 12.85 -8.70
CA SER A 120 -11.76 13.49 -7.49
C SER A 120 -10.79 13.34 -6.31
N PHE A 121 -10.25 12.14 -6.10
CA PHE A 121 -9.26 11.89 -5.05
C PHE A 121 -8.01 12.75 -5.20
N THR A 122 -7.49 12.87 -6.43
CA THR A 122 -6.30 13.70 -6.70
C THR A 122 -6.58 15.18 -6.46
N ASP A 123 -7.73 15.68 -6.93
CA ASP A 123 -8.11 17.09 -6.80
C ASP A 123 -8.36 17.44 -5.32
N ASP A 124 -9.04 16.55 -4.57
CA ASP A 124 -9.29 16.72 -3.13
C ASP A 124 -8.01 16.66 -2.31
N LEU A 125 -7.10 15.73 -2.62
CA LEU A 125 -5.80 15.63 -1.96
C LEU A 125 -4.98 16.92 -2.17
N LYS A 126 -4.92 17.42 -3.42
CA LYS A 126 -4.26 18.70 -3.74
C LYS A 126 -4.85 19.85 -2.96
N ALA A 127 -6.17 19.98 -2.94
CA ALA A 127 -6.86 21.06 -2.24
C ALA A 127 -6.59 21.04 -0.73
N LYS A 128 -6.61 19.84 -0.12
CA LYS A 128 -6.34 19.68 1.32
C LYS A 128 -4.89 19.97 1.67
N LEU A 129 -3.92 19.40 0.94
CA LEU A 129 -2.50 19.63 1.21
C LEU A 129 -2.11 21.10 1.09
N ALA A 130 -2.56 21.78 0.02
CA ALA A 130 -2.28 23.19 -0.20
C ALA A 130 -2.91 24.12 0.86
N LYS A 131 -3.97 23.67 1.55
CA LYS A 131 -4.70 24.46 2.55
C LYS A 131 -4.28 24.15 4.00
N GLU A 132 -4.09 22.88 4.32
CA GLU A 132 -3.99 22.38 5.69
C GLU A 132 -2.54 22.15 6.13
N VAL A 133 -1.63 21.83 5.21
CA VAL A 133 -0.29 21.31 5.55
C VAL A 133 0.78 22.33 5.16
N PRO A 134 1.41 23.04 6.13
CA PRO A 134 2.59 23.86 5.84
C PRO A 134 3.80 23.02 5.45
N ALA A 135 4.75 23.61 4.72
CA ALA A 135 6.07 23.01 4.57
C ALA A 135 6.75 22.84 5.94
N PHE A 136 7.48 21.74 6.11
CA PHE A 136 8.15 21.39 7.37
C PHE A 136 9.50 20.74 7.08
N ARG A 137 10.32 20.55 8.13
CA ARG A 137 11.60 19.85 8.00
C ARG A 137 11.54 18.50 8.68
N LEU A 138 12.24 17.53 8.14
CA LEU A 138 12.43 16.23 8.77
C LEU A 138 13.88 15.77 8.75
N SER A 139 14.23 14.89 9.68
CA SER A 139 15.51 14.18 9.71
C SER A 139 15.30 12.70 9.96
N LEU A 140 16.32 11.90 9.64
CA LEU A 140 16.32 10.48 9.91
C LEU A 140 17.16 10.20 11.17
N ALA A 141 16.78 9.17 11.91
CA ALA A 141 17.62 8.60 12.95
C ALA A 141 18.84 7.91 12.31
N GLY A 142 19.96 7.84 13.05
CA GLY A 142 21.18 7.17 12.59
C GLY A 142 21.11 5.65 12.68
N ARG A 143 20.29 5.10 13.60
CA ARG A 143 20.17 3.65 13.78
C ARG A 143 19.37 3.01 12.66
N VAL A 144 19.94 1.96 12.10
CA VAL A 144 19.28 1.02 11.19
C VAL A 144 18.37 0.10 12.00
N LYS A 145 17.15 -0.09 11.48
CA LYS A 145 16.15 -1.00 12.03
C LYS A 145 15.56 -1.86 10.90
N GLU A 146 15.13 -3.06 11.26
CA GLU A 146 14.38 -3.96 10.38
C GLU A 146 12.89 -3.67 10.43
N TYR A 147 12.24 -3.73 9.27
CA TYR A 147 10.79 -3.68 9.13
C TYR A 147 10.31 -4.81 8.23
N PHE A 148 9.09 -5.29 8.47
CA PHE A 148 8.51 -6.40 7.72
C PHE A 148 7.26 -5.94 6.98
N SER A 149 7.06 -6.45 5.76
CA SER A 149 5.77 -6.32 5.09
C SER A 149 4.73 -7.16 5.82
N GLU A 150 3.52 -6.64 6.01
CA GLU A 150 2.37 -7.43 6.47
C GLU A 150 2.14 -8.61 5.50
N VAL A 151 2.37 -9.85 5.96
CA VAL A 151 2.23 -11.07 5.16
C VAL A 151 0.74 -11.35 4.96
N HIS A 152 0.25 -11.20 3.73
CA HIS A 152 -1.17 -11.41 3.39
C HIS A 152 -1.39 -12.51 2.34
N VAL A 153 -0.54 -13.54 2.32
CA VAL A 153 -0.70 -14.62 1.34
C VAL A 153 -0.50 -15.96 2.03
N GLU A 154 -1.46 -16.89 1.85
CA GLU A 154 -1.37 -18.29 2.31
C GLU A 154 -0.12 -19.03 1.80
N ASN A 155 0.49 -18.56 0.70
CA ASN A 155 1.61 -19.20 0.01
C ASN A 155 2.77 -18.23 -0.35
N GLY A 156 2.76 -16.98 0.14
CA GLY A 156 3.74 -15.96 -0.27
C GLY A 156 4.87 -15.76 0.74
N GLN A 157 6.11 -15.67 0.26
CA GLN A 157 7.24 -15.23 1.08
C GLN A 157 7.10 -13.73 1.41
N GLY A 158 7.14 -13.41 2.71
CA GLY A 158 7.18 -12.03 3.19
C GLY A 158 8.46 -11.31 2.76
N ARG A 159 8.50 -9.99 2.93
CA ARG A 159 9.70 -9.17 2.68
C ARG A 159 10.12 -8.50 3.97
N GLY A 160 11.42 -8.47 4.22
CA GLY A 160 11.99 -7.62 5.24
C GLY A 160 12.83 -6.52 4.62
N PHE A 161 12.91 -5.40 5.32
CA PHE A 161 13.48 -4.14 4.86
C PHE A 161 14.46 -3.62 5.89
N LEU A 162 15.60 -3.11 5.42
CA LEU A 162 16.50 -2.29 6.23
C LEU A 162 16.13 -0.83 6.01
N ALA A 163 15.88 -0.11 7.10
CA ALA A 163 15.40 1.26 7.02
C ALA A 163 15.97 2.15 8.12
N LEU A 164 15.91 3.45 7.88
CA LEU A 164 16.16 4.50 8.86
C LEU A 164 14.82 5.10 9.28
N ARG A 165 14.58 5.20 10.60
CA ARG A 165 13.36 5.82 11.14
C ARG A 165 13.40 7.33 10.92
N VAL A 166 12.24 7.95 10.75
CA VAL A 166 12.11 9.40 10.88
C VAL A 166 12.32 9.78 12.35
N GLY A 167 13.22 10.76 12.55
CA GLY A 167 13.50 11.40 13.83
C GLY A 167 12.66 12.65 13.98
N ALA A 168 13.27 13.82 13.78
CA ALA A 168 12.53 15.09 13.71
C ALA A 168 11.59 15.07 12.49
N GLY A 169 10.42 15.68 12.60
CA GLY A 169 9.39 15.65 11.54
C GLY A 169 8.33 14.56 11.72
N ALA A 170 8.52 13.59 12.62
CA ALA A 170 7.58 12.48 12.79
C ALA A 170 6.20 12.92 13.30
N ALA A 171 6.14 13.97 14.13
CA ALA A 171 4.88 14.52 14.62
C ALA A 171 4.10 15.23 13.51
N GLU A 172 4.80 15.96 12.66
CA GLU A 172 4.26 16.63 11.48
C GLU A 172 3.71 15.61 10.49
N LEU A 173 4.45 14.52 10.22
CA LEU A 173 3.94 13.41 9.39
C LEU A 173 2.70 12.77 9.99
N LYS A 174 2.68 12.57 11.31
CA LYS A 174 1.50 12.05 11.99
C LYS A 174 0.30 12.99 11.86
N GLU A 175 0.49 14.29 12.00
CA GLU A 175 -0.58 15.26 11.77
C GLU A 175 -1.10 15.23 10.33
N VAL A 176 -0.21 15.15 9.34
CA VAL A 176 -0.60 15.02 7.92
C VAL A 176 -1.45 13.77 7.71
N VAL A 177 -1.04 12.63 8.27
CA VAL A 177 -1.81 11.39 8.20
C VAL A 177 -3.16 11.55 8.90
N ASP A 178 -3.17 11.92 10.18
CA ASP A 178 -4.38 11.91 11.01
C ASP A 178 -5.41 12.97 10.58
N LYS A 179 -4.97 14.17 10.17
CA LYS A 179 -5.85 15.32 9.89
C LYS A 179 -6.20 15.48 8.42
N THR A 180 -5.31 15.04 7.52
CA THR A 180 -5.50 15.27 6.08
C THR A 180 -5.75 13.97 5.32
N LEU A 181 -4.87 12.97 5.45
CA LEU A 181 -4.96 11.74 4.66
C LEU A 181 -6.07 10.80 5.15
N ASP A 182 -6.09 10.44 6.43
CA ASP A 182 -7.06 9.48 6.97
C ASP A 182 -8.53 9.92 6.77
N PRO A 183 -8.91 11.19 6.99
CA PRO A 183 -10.25 11.66 6.68
C PRO A 183 -10.59 11.53 5.19
N LEU A 184 -9.64 11.86 4.30
CA LEU A 184 -9.82 11.73 2.85
C LEU A 184 -9.98 10.26 2.43
N LEU A 185 -9.18 9.37 3.00
CA LEU A 185 -9.26 7.93 2.76
C LEU A 185 -10.60 7.37 3.23
N LYS A 186 -11.08 7.78 4.41
CA LYS A 186 -12.39 7.37 4.95
C LYS A 186 -13.55 7.79 4.04
N ILE A 187 -13.57 9.05 3.58
CA ILE A 187 -14.60 9.55 2.65
C ILE A 187 -14.56 8.79 1.33
N SER A 188 -13.36 8.40 0.88
CA SER A 188 -13.16 7.64 -0.36
C SER A 188 -13.37 6.12 -0.20
N HIS A 189 -13.74 5.66 1.01
CA HIS A 189 -13.87 4.24 1.38
C HIS A 189 -12.58 3.43 1.11
N LEU A 190 -11.42 4.03 1.38
CA LEU A 190 -10.10 3.43 1.22
C LEU A 190 -9.53 3.02 2.60
N PRO A 191 -8.61 2.03 2.64
CA PRO A 191 -7.96 1.63 3.89
C PRO A 191 -7.12 2.78 4.45
N THR A 192 -7.27 3.04 5.75
CA THR A 192 -6.47 4.03 6.49
C THR A 192 -5.08 3.52 6.80
N TYR A 193 -4.21 4.40 7.32
CA TYR A 193 -2.84 4.03 7.67
C TYR A 193 -2.75 3.22 8.97
N HIS A 194 -1.54 2.98 9.46
CA HIS A 194 -1.32 2.26 10.72
C HIS A 194 -1.74 3.15 11.91
N ASN A 195 -2.37 2.58 12.93
CA ASN A 195 -2.83 3.34 14.11
C ASN A 195 -1.68 4.03 14.86
N ASN A 196 -0.51 3.37 14.93
CA ASN A 196 0.71 3.92 15.53
C ASN A 196 1.87 3.78 14.53
N PRO A 197 1.96 4.69 13.54
CA PRO A 197 2.91 4.53 12.45
C PRO A 197 4.33 4.85 12.90
N GLU A 198 5.27 3.96 12.62
CA GLU A 198 6.69 4.28 12.63
C GLU A 198 7.12 4.67 11.22
N PHE A 199 7.17 5.98 10.95
CA PHE A 199 7.65 6.47 9.66
C PHE A 199 9.12 6.14 9.48
N HIS A 200 9.46 5.60 8.32
CA HIS A 200 10.82 5.19 7.99
C HIS A 200 11.06 5.27 6.49
N THR A 201 12.33 5.30 6.09
CA THR A 201 12.74 5.13 4.70
C THR A 201 13.59 3.88 4.56
N SER A 202 13.14 2.96 3.72
CA SER A 202 13.86 1.73 3.43
C SER A 202 14.91 1.97 2.36
N PHE A 203 16.12 1.45 2.58
CA PHE A 203 17.25 1.57 1.63
C PHE A 203 17.69 0.21 1.06
N ALA A 204 17.22 -0.89 1.64
CA ALA A 204 17.36 -2.23 1.08
C ALA A 204 16.24 -3.16 1.53
N TRP A 205 16.09 -4.29 0.83
CA TRP A 205 15.10 -5.30 1.13
C TRP A 205 15.61 -6.71 0.80
N THR A 206 15.03 -7.72 1.43
CA THR A 206 15.29 -9.14 1.12
C THR A 206 14.02 -9.98 1.30
N LEU A 207 13.98 -11.17 0.70
CA LEU A 207 12.92 -12.13 0.92
C LEU A 207 13.07 -12.76 2.31
N ARG A 208 11.94 -12.98 2.98
CA ARG A 208 11.89 -13.77 4.22
C ARG A 208 11.84 -15.24 3.82
N GLY A 209 12.68 -16.07 4.45
CA GLY A 209 12.63 -17.52 4.25
C GLY A 209 11.23 -18.07 4.59
N GLN A 210 10.81 -19.14 3.92
CA GLN A 210 9.61 -19.86 4.32
C GLN A 210 9.82 -20.34 5.77
N GLU A 211 8.87 -20.03 6.64
CA GLU A 211 8.74 -20.77 7.89
C GLU A 211 8.46 -22.22 7.50
N GLU A 212 9.34 -23.14 7.88
CA GLU A 212 8.96 -24.55 7.91
C GLU A 212 7.81 -24.64 8.91
N THR A 213 6.58 -24.72 8.40
CA THR A 213 5.43 -25.07 9.22
C THR A 213 5.67 -26.48 9.73
N MET A 214 6.28 -26.62 10.91
CA MET A 214 6.27 -27.87 11.64
C MET A 214 4.82 -28.13 12.01
N VAL A 215 4.16 -29.00 11.24
CA VAL A 215 2.88 -29.59 11.60
C VAL A 215 3.14 -30.49 12.81
N LEU A 216 3.16 -29.89 14.00
CA LEU A 216 3.01 -30.63 15.24
C LEU A 216 1.55 -31.06 15.31
N GLY A 217 1.36 -32.38 15.22
CA GLY A 217 0.05 -33.01 15.29
C GLY A 217 -0.68 -32.64 16.56
N ASP A 218 -1.93 -32.23 16.37
CA ASP A 218 -3.10 -32.43 17.22
C ASP A 218 -2.81 -32.64 18.73
N ALA A 219 -2.69 -31.54 19.47
CA ALA A 219 -2.92 -31.52 20.92
C ALA A 219 -3.38 -30.11 21.37
N LEU A 220 -4.39 -30.15 22.23
CA LEU A 220 -5.29 -29.11 22.70
C LEU A 220 -4.61 -27.91 23.42
N ASP A 221 -5.26 -26.75 23.27
CA ASP A 221 -5.30 -25.58 24.17
C ASP A 221 -3.99 -25.12 24.83
N GLU A 222 -3.22 -24.26 24.14
CA GLU A 222 -2.36 -23.27 24.79
C GLU A 222 -2.44 -21.92 24.05
N GLU A 223 -2.38 -20.84 24.82
CA GLU A 223 -2.45 -19.45 24.36
C GLU A 223 -1.51 -19.22 23.17
N VAL A 224 -2.05 -18.75 22.04
CA VAL A 224 -1.24 -18.36 20.88
C VAL A 224 -0.45 -17.11 21.24
N GLU A 225 0.73 -17.31 21.85
CA GLU A 225 1.79 -16.31 21.84
C GLU A 225 2.00 -15.91 20.37
N ARG A 226 1.84 -14.61 20.09
CA ARG A 226 2.13 -14.03 18.78
C ARG A 226 3.48 -14.57 18.32
N PRO A 227 3.61 -15.16 17.12
CA PRO A 227 4.88 -15.70 16.66
C PRO A 227 5.93 -14.62 16.81
N THR A 228 6.94 -14.85 17.67
CA THR A 228 8.08 -13.95 17.82
C THR A 228 8.65 -13.72 16.42
N GLU A 229 8.45 -12.50 15.91
CA GLU A 229 8.86 -12.12 14.56
C GLU A 229 10.37 -12.37 14.44
N LYS A 230 10.74 -13.43 13.71
CA LYS A 230 12.14 -13.80 13.55
C LYS A 230 12.84 -12.70 12.76
N CYS A 231 13.77 -12.00 13.40
CA CYS A 231 14.60 -10.96 12.79
C CYS A 231 15.34 -11.52 11.57
N LEU A 232 15.53 -10.71 10.52
CA LEU A 232 16.27 -11.14 9.32
C LEU A 232 17.74 -11.37 9.64
N PHE A 233 18.30 -10.49 10.47
CA PHE A 233 19.68 -10.52 10.94
C PHE A 233 19.71 -10.68 12.45
N SER A 234 20.81 -11.21 12.97
CA SER A 234 20.98 -11.29 14.43
C SER A 234 21.08 -9.89 15.03
N GLN A 235 20.53 -9.71 16.23
CA GLN A 235 20.58 -8.43 16.94
C GLN A 235 22.03 -7.95 17.10
N GLU A 236 22.97 -8.86 17.41
CA GLU A 236 24.39 -8.55 17.52
C GLU A 236 25.00 -7.98 16.23
N LEU A 237 24.54 -8.44 15.06
CA LEU A 237 25.01 -7.91 13.78
C LEU A 237 24.47 -6.49 13.56
N LEU A 238 23.18 -6.26 13.84
CA LEU A 238 22.58 -4.93 13.75
C LEU A 238 23.24 -3.95 14.71
N ASP A 239 23.55 -4.38 15.93
CA ASP A 239 24.25 -3.55 16.92
C ASP A 239 25.66 -3.19 16.43
N LYS A 240 26.44 -4.15 15.90
CA LYS A 240 27.76 -3.86 15.30
C LYS A 240 27.69 -2.90 14.11
N ILE A 241 26.66 -3.02 13.27
CA ILE A 241 26.42 -2.10 12.15
C ILE A 241 26.09 -0.71 12.71
N ASN A 242 25.20 -0.61 13.69
CA ASN A 242 24.83 0.65 14.30
C ASN A 242 26.03 1.33 14.98
N ASP A 243 26.82 0.60 15.77
CA ASP A 243 28.02 1.13 16.42
C ASP A 243 29.03 1.71 15.41
N ARG A 244 29.13 1.12 14.22
CA ARG A 244 30.04 1.57 13.17
C ARG A 244 29.49 2.74 12.35
N PHE A 245 28.19 2.78 12.09
CA PHE A 245 27.59 3.66 11.08
C PHE A 245 26.66 4.74 11.62
N GLU A 246 26.13 4.64 12.84
CA GLU A 246 25.11 5.57 13.37
C GLU A 246 25.56 7.04 13.28
N GLU A 247 26.72 7.38 13.85
CA GLU A 247 27.27 8.75 13.82
C GLU A 247 27.58 9.23 12.40
N ARG A 248 28.08 8.32 11.55
CA ARG A 248 28.37 8.64 10.14
C ARG A 248 27.11 8.92 9.35
N LEU A 249 26.05 8.14 9.60
CA LEU A 249 24.74 8.33 8.98
C LEU A 249 24.10 9.63 9.44
N LEU A 250 24.19 9.99 10.73
CA LEU A 250 23.73 11.27 11.24
C LEU A 250 24.49 12.44 10.60
N ALA A 251 25.82 12.37 10.55
CA ALA A 251 26.65 13.42 9.96
C ALA A 251 26.49 13.55 8.43
N ALA A 252 26.11 12.48 7.74
CA ALA A 252 25.94 12.47 6.29
C ALA A 252 24.61 13.05 5.80
N GLN A 253 23.65 13.29 6.70
CA GLN A 253 22.36 13.90 6.37
C GLN A 253 22.50 15.40 6.05
N PRO A 254 21.54 16.00 5.34
CA PRO A 254 21.53 17.44 5.09
C PRO A 254 21.53 18.23 6.40
N THR A 255 22.32 19.30 6.48
CA THR A 255 22.31 20.20 7.65
C THR A 255 20.92 20.79 7.85
N GLY A 256 20.36 20.60 9.04
CA GLY A 256 18.98 20.99 9.35
C GLY A 256 17.89 20.06 8.80
N GLY A 257 18.25 18.92 8.21
CA GLY A 257 17.30 17.94 7.65
C GLY A 257 16.78 18.31 6.25
N TRP A 258 15.85 17.50 5.73
CA TRP A 258 15.19 17.75 4.45
C TRP A 258 14.07 18.76 4.63
N LEU A 259 13.98 19.74 3.74
CA LEU A 259 12.79 20.58 3.60
C LEU A 259 11.76 19.79 2.78
N ILE A 260 10.59 19.57 3.37
CA ILE A 260 9.46 18.93 2.70
C ILE A 260 8.47 20.01 2.30
N ASP A 261 8.36 20.24 1.01
CA ASP A 261 7.45 21.20 0.38
C ASP A 261 6.44 20.53 -0.55
N SER A 262 6.50 19.21 -0.70
CA SER A 262 5.65 18.43 -1.59
C SER A 262 5.49 16.98 -1.12
N ILE A 263 4.37 16.36 -1.51
CA ILE A 263 4.05 14.94 -1.31
C ILE A 263 3.81 14.31 -2.68
N GLU A 264 4.33 13.12 -2.90
CA GLU A 264 4.14 12.37 -4.14
C GLU A 264 2.87 11.52 -4.08
N LEU A 265 2.04 11.65 -5.11
CA LEU A 265 0.92 10.76 -5.39
C LEU A 265 1.25 9.89 -6.59
N LYS A 266 1.42 8.59 -6.36
CA LYS A 266 1.58 7.61 -7.44
C LYS A 266 0.27 6.90 -7.72
N ILE A 267 -0.16 6.87 -8.97
CA ILE A 267 -1.32 6.13 -9.45
C ILE A 267 -0.85 5.24 -10.61
N SER A 268 -0.78 3.94 -10.38
CA SER A 268 -0.19 2.97 -11.31
C SER A 268 1.25 3.34 -11.70
N LYS A 269 1.44 3.91 -12.90
CA LYS A 269 2.75 4.33 -13.43
C LYS A 269 2.99 5.83 -13.33
N ASP A 270 1.93 6.60 -13.12
CA ASP A 270 1.99 8.05 -13.11
C ASP A 270 2.33 8.52 -11.68
N ILE A 271 3.26 9.46 -11.58
CA ILE A 271 3.68 10.09 -10.32
C ILE A 271 3.42 11.59 -10.44
N THR A 272 2.72 12.15 -9.46
CA THR A 272 2.39 13.57 -9.39
C THR A 272 2.89 14.13 -8.07
N ALA A 273 3.83 15.07 -8.15
CA ALA A 273 4.24 15.87 -7.00
C ALA A 273 3.15 16.90 -6.67
N ILE A 274 2.66 16.87 -5.43
CA ILE A 274 1.64 17.79 -4.92
C ILE A 274 2.30 18.74 -3.94
N PRO A 275 2.38 20.05 -4.25
CA PRO A 275 2.97 21.01 -3.33
C PRO A 275 2.14 21.16 -2.05
N LEU A 276 2.84 21.34 -0.94
CA LEU A 276 2.28 21.73 0.34
C LEU A 276 1.95 23.23 0.35
N ARG A 277 1.29 23.69 1.41
CA ARG A 277 0.99 25.11 1.58
C ARG A 277 2.29 25.92 1.60
N MET A 278 2.38 26.87 0.66
CA MET A 278 3.48 27.83 0.63
C MET A 278 3.50 28.63 1.94
N PRO A 279 4.69 28.91 2.50
CA PRO A 279 4.84 29.73 3.70
C PRO A 279 4.32 31.16 3.50
#